data_AF-A0A371YSH2-F1
#
_entry.id   AF-A0A371YSH2-F1
#
_cell.length_a   1.000
_cell.length_b   1.000
_cell.length_c   1.000
_cell.angle_alpha   90.00
_cell.angle_beta   90.00
_cell.angle_gamma   90.00
#
_symmetry.space_group_name_H-M   'P 1'
#
loop_
_entity.id
_entity.type
_entity.pdbx_description
1 polymer ?
#
loop_
_entity_poly.entity_id
_entity_poly.type
_entity_poly.pdbx_seq_one_letter_code
_entity_poly.pdbx_strand_id
1 'polypeptide(L)'
;MKPTFDDIINATFLGNSEQLIQYKQKNADFLEINHHGDSLLDSIVGELVMNKKPYRYQIIKLLIELGANPNQVSNDGFHAILAPIFQEDHEMIKVFLEGGFNPNILIEDEYDTPLGIAIAEYCYNTFYWIEKLVPPISELEHNNTDSLIAYLDYHANQNNIARPKHIILLREYGAKTLKDLNKTSS
;
A
#
# COMPACT_ATOMS: atom_id res chain seq x y z
N MET A 1 -29.28 -0.54 -17.87
CA MET A 1 -28.77 0.68 -17.22
C MET A 1 -27.29 0.47 -16.96
N LYS A 2 -26.44 1.49 -17.18
CA LYS A 2 -25.01 1.44 -16.86
C LYS A 2 -24.87 1.40 -15.32
N PRO A 3 -24.06 0.49 -14.75
CA PRO A 3 -23.81 0.46 -13.31
C PRO A 3 -23.15 1.75 -12.83
N THR A 4 -23.54 2.22 -11.65
CA THR A 4 -22.97 3.42 -11.01
C THR A 4 -21.74 3.08 -10.17
N PHE A 5 -21.02 4.11 -9.71
CA PHE A 5 -19.99 3.97 -8.69
C PHE A 5 -20.48 3.17 -7.47
N ASP A 6 -21.63 3.53 -6.90
CA ASP A 6 -22.20 2.87 -5.72
C ASP A 6 -22.57 1.40 -5.99
N ASP A 7 -23.02 1.07 -7.21
CA ASP A 7 -23.28 -0.31 -7.59
C ASP A 7 -22.00 -1.17 -7.47
N ILE A 8 -20.87 -0.64 -7.92
CA ILE A 8 -19.56 -1.31 -7.87
C ILE A 8 -19.10 -1.48 -6.42
N ILE A 9 -19.21 -0.42 -5.60
CA ILE A 9 -18.88 -0.46 -4.16
C ILE A 9 -19.68 -1.57 -3.46
N ASN A 10 -21.00 -1.58 -3.64
CA ASN A 10 -21.89 -2.56 -3.00
C ASN A 10 -21.57 -4.00 -3.44
N ALA A 11 -21.37 -4.24 -4.74
CA ALA A 11 -20.98 -5.56 -5.24
C ALA A 11 -19.61 -6.01 -4.67
N THR A 12 -18.67 -5.07 -4.52
CA THR A 12 -17.35 -5.33 -3.93
C THR A 12 -17.45 -5.74 -2.47
N PHE A 13 -18.22 -5.02 -1.66
CA PHE A 13 -18.41 -5.37 -0.25
C PHE A 13 -19.25 -6.64 -0.04
N LEU A 14 -19.99 -7.10 -1.05
CA LEU A 14 -20.61 -8.43 -1.04
C LEU A 14 -19.68 -9.53 -1.57
N GLY A 15 -18.49 -9.20 -2.09
CA GLY A 15 -17.59 -10.15 -2.72
C GLY A 15 -18.11 -10.71 -4.05
N ASN A 16 -19.07 -10.02 -4.69
CA ASN A 16 -19.77 -10.51 -5.86
C ASN A 16 -18.97 -10.28 -7.16
N SER A 17 -17.99 -11.16 -7.38
CA SER A 17 -17.08 -11.10 -8.53
C SER A 17 -17.82 -11.22 -9.87
N GLU A 18 -18.85 -12.06 -9.94
CA GLU A 18 -19.64 -12.25 -11.18
C GLU A 18 -20.33 -10.95 -11.58
N GLN A 19 -20.93 -10.24 -10.61
CA GLN A 19 -21.60 -8.98 -10.85
C GLN A 19 -20.63 -7.89 -11.33
N LEU A 20 -19.42 -7.83 -10.76
CA LEU A 20 -18.38 -6.89 -11.20
C LEU A 20 -17.95 -7.14 -12.66
N ILE A 21 -17.81 -8.41 -13.06
CA ILE A 21 -17.51 -8.77 -14.45
C ILE A 21 -18.66 -8.36 -15.38
N GLN A 22 -19.91 -8.59 -14.97
CA GLN A 22 -21.09 -8.13 -15.73
C GLN A 22 -21.14 -6.60 -15.84
N TYR A 23 -20.69 -5.88 -14.80
CA TYR A 23 -20.63 -4.42 -14.83
C TYR A 23 -19.63 -3.91 -15.85
N LYS A 24 -18.46 -4.53 -15.94
CA LYS A 24 -17.50 -4.23 -17.01
C LYS A 24 -18.08 -4.43 -18.40
N GLN A 25 -18.82 -5.52 -18.63
CA GLN A 25 -19.50 -5.77 -19.91
C GLN A 25 -20.57 -4.72 -20.24
N LYS A 26 -21.15 -4.08 -19.21
CA LYS A 26 -22.10 -2.96 -19.35
C LYS A 26 -21.41 -1.59 -19.40
N ASN A 27 -20.10 -1.55 -19.65
CA ASN A 27 -19.28 -0.34 -19.72
C ASN A 27 -19.29 0.49 -18.43
N ALA A 28 -19.34 -0.17 -17.27
CA ALA A 28 -19.06 0.49 -16.00
C ALA A 28 -17.65 1.09 -16.00
N ASP A 29 -17.50 2.25 -15.37
CA ASP A 29 -16.23 2.96 -15.27
C ASP A 29 -15.58 2.65 -13.92
N PHE A 30 -14.40 2.02 -13.96
CA PHE A 30 -13.64 1.65 -12.76
C PHE A 30 -12.60 2.71 -12.37
N LEU A 31 -12.52 3.81 -13.14
CA LEU A 31 -11.67 4.98 -12.86
C LEU A 31 -12.48 6.17 -12.33
N GLU A 32 -13.80 6.03 -12.25
CA GLU A 32 -14.70 7.08 -11.75
C GLU A 32 -14.28 7.50 -10.33
N ILE A 33 -14.31 8.81 -10.08
CA ILE A 33 -14.14 9.40 -8.76
C ILE A 33 -15.52 9.79 -8.21
N ASN A 34 -15.74 9.58 -6.92
CA ASN A 34 -16.98 9.98 -6.28
C ASN A 34 -17.06 11.52 -6.10
N HIS A 35 -18.17 12.02 -5.57
CA HIS A 35 -18.36 13.45 -5.34
C HIS A 35 -17.48 14.04 -4.21
N HIS A 36 -16.85 13.20 -3.40
CA HIS A 36 -15.83 13.60 -2.42
C HIS A 36 -14.43 13.68 -3.04
N GLY A 37 -14.23 13.12 -4.24
CA GLY A 37 -12.95 13.08 -4.93
C GLY A 37 -12.15 11.80 -4.70
N ASP A 38 -12.76 10.76 -4.13
CA ASP A 38 -12.08 9.50 -3.87
C ASP A 38 -12.15 8.60 -5.10
N SER A 39 -11.06 7.89 -5.39
CA SER A 39 -11.10 6.80 -6.34
C SER A 39 -11.89 5.61 -5.78
N LEU A 40 -12.22 4.67 -6.67
CA LEU A 40 -12.84 3.41 -6.30
C LEU A 40 -12.00 2.63 -5.25
N LEU A 41 -10.68 2.58 -5.44
CA LEU A 41 -9.80 1.84 -4.55
C LEU A 41 -9.65 2.54 -3.19
N ASP A 42 -9.59 3.87 -3.15
CA ASP A 42 -9.53 4.64 -1.90
C ASP A 42 -10.77 4.39 -1.04
N SER A 43 -11.95 4.32 -1.68
CA SER A 43 -13.24 4.09 -1.01
C SER A 43 -13.39 2.69 -0.41
N ILE A 44 -12.62 1.70 -0.89
CA ILE A 44 -12.84 0.28 -0.55
C ILE A 44 -11.72 -0.29 0.31
N VAL A 45 -10.47 0.05 0.02
CA VAL A 45 -9.31 -0.69 0.53
C VAL A 45 -9.18 -0.57 2.04
N GLY A 46 -9.40 0.62 2.60
CA GLY A 46 -9.39 0.83 4.05
C GLY A 46 -10.37 -0.10 4.78
N GLU A 47 -11.62 -0.15 4.33
CA GLU A 47 -12.67 -0.99 4.91
C GLU A 47 -12.32 -2.49 4.81
N LEU A 48 -11.79 -2.94 3.66
CA LEU A 48 -11.43 -4.33 3.44
C LEU A 48 -10.22 -4.78 4.27
N VAL A 49 -9.24 -3.89 4.48
CA VAL A 49 -8.09 -4.14 5.35
C VAL A 49 -8.54 -4.26 6.81
N MET A 50 -9.43 -3.37 7.28
CA MET A 50 -9.90 -3.37 8.67
C MET A 50 -10.81 -4.55 9.00
N ASN A 51 -11.75 -4.88 8.11
CA ASN A 51 -12.74 -5.94 8.36
C ASN A 51 -12.26 -7.35 7.96
N LYS A 52 -11.08 -7.47 7.35
CA LYS A 52 -10.41 -8.73 6.97
C LYS A 52 -11.34 -9.75 6.30
N LYS A 53 -12.21 -9.27 5.39
CA LYS A 53 -13.08 -10.15 4.60
C LYS A 53 -12.22 -11.21 3.87
N PRO A 54 -12.68 -12.47 3.77
CA PRO A 54 -11.85 -13.56 3.22
C PRO A 54 -11.54 -13.39 1.73
N TYR A 55 -12.38 -12.66 0.99
CA TYR A 55 -12.22 -12.39 -0.44
C TYR A 55 -11.46 -11.09 -0.75
N ARG A 56 -10.96 -10.36 0.26
CA ARG A 56 -10.45 -8.99 0.08
C ARG A 56 -9.32 -8.88 -0.95
N TYR A 57 -8.43 -9.86 -0.99
CA TYR A 57 -7.30 -9.85 -1.93
C TYR A 57 -7.77 -10.16 -3.36
N GLN A 58 -8.65 -11.15 -3.51
CA GLN A 58 -9.19 -11.56 -4.79
C GLN A 58 -10.06 -10.45 -5.41
N ILE A 59 -10.86 -9.76 -4.59
CA ILE A 59 -11.75 -8.71 -5.09
C ILE A 59 -10.97 -7.48 -5.53
N ILE A 60 -9.95 -7.04 -4.78
CA ILE A 60 -9.09 -5.92 -5.18
C ILE A 60 -8.31 -6.27 -6.45
N LYS A 61 -7.76 -7.49 -6.52
CA LYS A 61 -7.10 -7.98 -7.75
C LYS A 61 -8.05 -7.92 -8.94
N LEU A 62 -9.28 -8.40 -8.79
CA LEU A 62 -10.29 -8.34 -9.83
C LEU A 62 -10.61 -6.89 -10.23
N LEU A 63 -10.78 -5.96 -9.30
CA LEU A 63 -11.05 -4.56 -9.63
C LEU A 63 -9.93 -3.95 -10.48
N ILE A 64 -8.67 -4.25 -10.16
CA ILE A 64 -7.51 -3.82 -10.96
C ILE A 64 -7.56 -4.45 -12.36
N GLU A 65 -7.85 -5.76 -12.47
CA GLU A 65 -8.04 -6.45 -13.75
C GLU A 65 -9.20 -5.86 -14.59
N LEU A 66 -10.24 -5.35 -13.93
CA LEU A 66 -11.37 -4.67 -14.57
C LEU A 66 -11.06 -3.21 -14.94
N GLY A 67 -9.89 -2.70 -14.59
CA GLY A 67 -9.37 -1.40 -15.01
C GLY A 67 -9.33 -0.34 -13.92
N ALA A 68 -9.53 -0.69 -12.65
CA ALA A 68 -9.22 0.24 -11.56
C ALA A 68 -7.70 0.50 -11.54
N ASN A 69 -7.30 1.77 -11.45
CA ASN A 69 -5.89 2.13 -11.45
C ASN A 69 -5.33 2.14 -10.01
N PRO A 70 -4.38 1.25 -9.67
CA PRO A 70 -3.80 1.21 -8.32
C PRO A 70 -2.97 2.44 -7.95
N ASN A 71 -2.58 3.27 -8.94
CA ASN A 71 -1.85 4.51 -8.75
C ASN A 71 -2.76 5.75 -8.71
N GLN A 72 -4.07 5.57 -8.81
CA GLN A 72 -5.00 6.69 -8.72
C GLN A 72 -4.99 7.24 -7.30
N VAL A 73 -4.95 8.55 -7.20
CA VAL A 73 -4.92 9.30 -5.94
C VAL A 73 -6.23 10.08 -5.83
N SER A 74 -6.76 10.16 -4.62
CA SER A 74 -7.90 11.01 -4.31
C SER A 74 -7.52 12.49 -4.38
N ASN A 75 -8.53 13.36 -4.35
CA ASN A 75 -8.33 14.81 -4.38
C ASN A 75 -7.53 15.36 -3.18
N ASP A 76 -7.48 14.65 -2.06
CA ASP A 76 -6.69 15.01 -0.86
C ASP A 76 -5.29 14.37 -0.85
N GLY A 77 -4.88 13.71 -1.94
CA GLY A 77 -3.54 13.12 -2.04
C GLY A 77 -3.42 11.71 -1.43
N PHE A 78 -4.52 11.13 -0.95
CA PHE A 78 -4.52 9.79 -0.37
C PHE A 78 -4.38 8.71 -1.44
N HIS A 79 -3.51 7.73 -1.17
CA HIS A 79 -3.29 6.57 -2.02
C HIS A 79 -3.81 5.32 -1.32
N ALA A 80 -4.69 4.57 -1.96
CA ALA A 80 -5.31 3.36 -1.40
C ALA A 80 -4.32 2.36 -0.76
N ILE A 81 -3.09 2.26 -1.28
CA ILE A 81 -2.05 1.36 -0.76
C ILE A 81 -1.51 1.77 0.62
N LEU A 82 -1.74 3.01 1.07
CA LEU A 82 -1.30 3.46 2.40
C LEU A 82 -1.96 2.66 3.53
N ALA A 83 -3.26 2.36 3.40
CA ALA A 83 -3.99 1.57 4.39
C ALA A 83 -3.33 0.19 4.67
N PRO A 84 -3.01 -0.65 3.65
CA PRO A 84 -2.32 -1.91 3.90
C PRO A 84 -0.84 -1.74 4.31
N ILE A 85 -0.18 -0.62 3.99
CA ILE A 85 1.16 -0.31 4.56
C ILE A 85 1.05 -0.10 6.07
N PHE A 86 0.16 0.77 6.54
CA PHE A 86 -0.04 1.05 7.96
C PHE A 86 -0.50 -0.16 8.77
N GLN A 87 -1.26 -1.06 8.15
CA GLN A 87 -1.76 -2.28 8.79
C GLN A 87 -0.84 -3.50 8.60
N GLU A 88 0.30 -3.30 7.95
CA GLU A 88 1.24 -4.36 7.58
C GLU A 88 0.53 -5.54 6.87
N ASP A 89 -0.44 -5.26 5.99
CA ASP A 89 -1.15 -6.26 5.19
C ASP A 89 -0.34 -6.60 3.92
N HIS A 90 0.71 -7.38 4.14
CA HIS A 90 1.66 -7.86 3.13
C HIS A 90 1.01 -8.43 1.86
N GLU A 91 -0.09 -9.17 2.02
CA GLU A 91 -0.78 -9.79 0.90
C GLU A 91 -1.54 -8.73 0.07
N MET A 92 -2.14 -7.73 0.71
CA MET A 92 -2.77 -6.61 -0.01
C MET A 92 -1.72 -5.77 -0.74
N ILE A 93 -0.58 -5.48 -0.09
CA ILE A 93 0.55 -4.77 -0.71
C ILE A 93 1.01 -5.54 -1.96
N LYS A 94 1.14 -6.86 -1.85
CA LYS A 94 1.51 -7.71 -2.98
C LYS A 94 0.50 -7.62 -4.13
N VAL A 95 -0.81 -7.65 -3.84
CA VAL A 95 -1.85 -7.49 -4.87
C VAL A 95 -1.69 -6.16 -5.62
N PHE A 96 -1.43 -5.06 -4.90
CA PHE A 96 -1.19 -3.75 -5.52
C PHE A 96 0.05 -3.76 -6.42
N LEU A 97 1.18 -4.28 -5.92
CA LEU A 97 2.45 -4.33 -6.65
C LEU A 97 2.35 -5.21 -7.90
N GLU A 98 1.75 -6.40 -7.79
CA GLU A 98 1.46 -7.27 -8.95
C GLU A 98 0.46 -6.63 -9.92
N GLY A 99 -0.42 -5.77 -9.40
CA GLY A 99 -1.40 -4.99 -10.17
C GLY A 99 -0.83 -3.78 -10.90
N GLY A 100 0.48 -3.52 -10.81
CA GLY A 100 1.13 -2.40 -11.51
C GLY A 100 1.15 -1.09 -10.70
N PHE A 101 1.02 -1.16 -9.37
CA PHE A 101 1.36 -0.03 -8.52
C PHE A 101 2.84 0.35 -8.69
N ASN A 102 3.13 1.66 -8.81
CA ASN A 102 4.47 2.20 -8.85
C ASN A 102 5.01 2.37 -7.41
N PRO A 103 5.96 1.53 -6.96
CA PRO A 103 6.46 1.58 -5.60
C PRO A 103 7.32 2.82 -5.29
N ASN A 104 7.62 3.63 -6.30
CA ASN A 104 8.40 4.85 -6.18
C ASN A 104 7.55 6.11 -6.40
N ILE A 105 6.22 6.00 -6.30
CA ILE A 105 5.35 7.18 -6.32
C ILE A 105 5.68 8.09 -5.12
N LEU A 106 5.56 9.39 -5.33
CA LEU A 106 5.76 10.38 -4.29
C LEU A 106 4.43 10.63 -3.58
N ILE A 107 4.48 10.64 -2.25
CA ILE A 107 3.32 10.76 -1.37
C ILE A 107 3.40 12.08 -0.63
N GLU A 108 2.24 12.70 -0.34
CA GLU A 108 2.11 14.00 0.32
C GLU A 108 3.00 15.06 -0.36
N ASP A 109 2.64 15.54 -1.55
CA ASP A 109 3.40 16.63 -2.24
C ASP A 109 4.93 16.44 -2.28
N GLU A 110 5.39 15.21 -2.53
CA GLU A 110 6.82 14.86 -2.64
C GLU A 110 7.61 14.77 -1.32
N TYR A 111 6.93 14.70 -0.17
CA TYR A 111 7.62 14.53 1.12
C TYR A 111 8.17 13.13 1.34
N ASP A 112 7.53 12.08 0.84
CA ASP A 112 8.00 10.71 1.04
C ASP A 112 7.62 9.72 -0.09
N THR A 113 8.01 8.47 0.12
CA THR A 113 7.84 7.30 -0.75
C THR A 113 7.13 6.19 0.03
N PRO A 114 6.45 5.23 -0.64
CA PRO A 114 5.87 4.08 0.03
C PRO A 114 6.85 3.34 0.96
N LEU A 115 8.11 3.21 0.55
CA LEU A 115 9.15 2.56 1.35
C LEU A 115 9.56 3.40 2.57
N GLY A 116 9.68 4.72 2.42
CA GLY A 116 10.03 5.61 3.53
C GLY A 116 8.96 5.61 4.62
N ILE A 117 7.68 5.74 4.23
CA ILE A 117 6.53 5.64 5.15
C ILE A 117 6.53 4.29 5.86
N ALA A 118 6.68 3.18 5.13
CA ALA A 118 6.72 1.85 5.72
C ALA A 118 7.83 1.70 6.78
N ILE A 119 9.03 2.22 6.48
CA ILE A 119 10.17 2.21 7.43
C ILE A 119 9.86 3.05 8.66
N ALA A 120 9.35 4.28 8.49
CA ALA A 120 9.04 5.18 9.59
C ALA A 120 8.00 4.58 10.53
N GLU A 121 6.92 4.04 9.96
CA GLU A 121 5.82 3.40 10.70
C GLU A 121 6.28 2.15 11.45
N TYR A 122 7.02 1.27 10.77
CA TYR A 122 7.55 0.08 11.42
C TYR A 122 8.50 0.44 12.57
N CYS A 123 9.38 1.42 12.37
CA CYS A 123 10.28 1.92 13.40
C CYS A 123 9.51 2.49 14.60
N TYR A 124 8.49 3.30 14.34
CA TYR A 124 7.64 3.89 15.37
C TYR A 124 6.87 2.81 16.15
N ASN A 125 6.19 1.89 15.46
CA ASN A 125 5.37 0.87 16.11
C ASN A 125 6.20 -0.19 16.85
N THR A 126 7.40 -0.51 16.34
CA THR A 126 8.24 -1.58 16.89
C THR A 126 9.24 -1.10 17.93
N PHE A 127 9.94 0.01 17.67
CA PHE A 127 11.12 0.39 18.44
C PHE A 127 10.92 1.61 19.33
N TYR A 128 9.91 2.46 19.09
CA TYR A 128 9.66 3.65 19.92
C TYR A 128 9.44 3.32 21.41
N TRP A 129 8.87 2.15 21.70
CA TRP A 129 8.58 1.70 23.06
C TRP A 129 9.69 0.83 23.68
N ILE A 130 10.75 0.52 22.94
CA ILE A 130 11.85 -0.33 23.41
C ILE A 130 13.07 0.58 23.67
N GLU A 131 13.19 1.07 24.90
CA GLU A 131 14.31 1.92 25.38
C GLU A 131 15.73 1.36 25.12
N LYS A 132 15.86 0.11 24.66
CA LYS A 132 17.13 -0.63 24.63
C LYS A 132 17.60 -1.17 23.29
N LEU A 133 16.97 -0.85 22.16
CA LEU A 133 17.25 -1.60 20.93
C LEU A 133 17.31 -0.80 19.62
N VAL A 134 17.86 0.41 19.65
CA VAL A 134 18.39 1.00 18.41
C VAL A 134 19.55 1.94 18.75
N PRO A 135 20.73 1.82 18.12
CA PRO A 135 21.56 3.01 17.89
C PRO A 135 20.67 4.08 17.25
N PRO A 136 20.85 5.38 17.52
CA PRO A 136 20.00 6.41 16.94
C PRO A 136 19.90 6.19 15.42
N ILE A 137 18.70 6.24 14.85
CA ILE A 137 18.43 5.95 13.42
C ILE A 137 19.45 6.68 12.50
N SER A 138 19.90 7.86 12.93
CA SER A 138 20.98 8.62 12.31
C SER A 138 22.29 7.86 12.10
N GLU A 139 22.68 6.91 12.94
CA GLU A 139 23.87 6.06 12.74
C GLU A 139 23.64 4.98 11.67
N LEU A 140 22.44 4.42 11.57
CA LEU A 140 22.09 3.40 10.56
C LEU A 140 21.84 4.00 9.17
N GLU A 141 21.39 5.26 9.12
CA GLU A 141 21.16 6.02 7.89
C GLU A 141 22.43 6.31 7.08
N HIS A 142 23.63 6.15 7.67
CA HIS A 142 24.89 6.46 6.99
C HIS A 142 25.29 5.44 5.90
N ASN A 143 24.77 4.21 5.92
CA ASN A 143 25.40 3.11 5.17
C ASN A 143 24.70 2.78 3.83
N ASN A 144 23.38 2.55 3.81
CA ASN A 144 22.45 2.49 2.66
C ASN A 144 21.11 1.86 3.12
N THR A 145 20.02 2.04 2.36
CA THR A 145 18.69 1.53 2.70
C THR A 145 18.63 0.03 2.94
N ASP A 146 19.36 -0.78 2.15
CA ASP A 146 19.36 -2.23 2.32
C ASP A 146 19.97 -2.68 3.66
N SER A 147 21.00 -1.97 4.13
CA SER A 147 21.63 -2.24 5.43
C SER A 147 20.68 -1.92 6.58
N LEU A 148 19.87 -0.87 6.45
CA LEU A 148 18.83 -0.55 7.42
C LEU A 148 17.75 -1.64 7.47
N ILE A 149 17.25 -2.08 6.31
CA ILE A 149 16.24 -3.16 6.24
C ILE A 149 16.78 -4.44 6.87
N ALA A 150 18.01 -4.83 6.56
CA ALA A 150 18.66 -6.00 7.15
C ALA A 150 18.82 -5.87 8.68
N TYR A 151 19.17 -4.68 9.16
CA TYR A 151 19.24 -4.40 10.59
C TYR A 151 17.87 -4.56 11.27
N LEU A 152 16.83 -3.92 10.73
CA LEU A 152 15.47 -3.99 11.27
C LEU A 152 14.98 -5.44 11.34
N ASP A 153 15.22 -6.19 10.27
CA ASP A 153 14.84 -7.59 10.17
C ASP A 153 15.55 -8.50 11.18
N TYR A 154 16.87 -8.33 11.32
CA TYR A 154 17.66 -9.05 12.30
C TYR A 154 17.19 -8.77 13.73
N HIS A 155 17.02 -7.50 14.08
CA HIS A 155 16.62 -7.11 15.43
C HIS A 155 15.19 -7.51 15.77
N ALA A 156 14.26 -7.42 14.82
CA ALA A 156 12.91 -7.95 15.00
C ALA A 156 12.92 -9.45 15.34
N ASN A 157 13.72 -10.22 14.59
CA ASN A 157 13.86 -11.65 14.82
C ASN A 157 14.51 -11.98 16.18
N GLN A 158 15.58 -11.28 16.55
CA GLN A 158 16.27 -11.52 17.85
C GLN A 158 15.38 -11.20 19.05
N ASN A 159 14.47 -10.24 18.91
CA ASN A 159 13.58 -9.81 19.99
C ASN A 159 12.19 -10.44 19.94
N ASN A 160 11.98 -11.43 19.05
CA ASN A 160 10.71 -12.11 18.86
C ASN A 160 9.54 -11.14 18.55
N ILE A 161 9.83 -10.12 17.74
CA ILE A 161 8.86 -9.14 17.23
C ILE A 161 8.54 -9.50 15.78
N ALA A 162 7.37 -9.06 15.30
CA ALA A 162 6.98 -9.22 13.90
C ALA A 162 8.06 -8.62 12.98
N ARG A 163 8.58 -9.42 12.05
CA ARG A 163 9.58 -9.00 11.06
C ARG A 163 8.98 -8.00 10.05
N PRO A 164 9.77 -7.07 9.50
CA PRO A 164 9.31 -6.01 8.59
C PRO A 164 9.03 -6.53 7.17
N LYS A 165 8.16 -7.54 7.02
CA LYS A 165 7.95 -8.21 5.74
C LYS A 165 7.44 -7.25 4.64
N HIS A 166 6.74 -6.17 4.99
CA HIS A 166 6.12 -5.25 4.03
C HIS A 166 7.17 -4.31 3.46
N ILE A 167 8.12 -3.88 4.29
CA ILE A 167 9.30 -3.15 3.87
C ILE A 167 10.15 -4.00 2.93
N ILE A 168 10.40 -5.27 3.30
CA ILE A 168 11.16 -6.21 2.46
C ILE A 168 10.45 -6.41 1.11
N LEU A 169 9.14 -6.66 1.13
CA LEU A 169 8.33 -6.84 -0.08
C LEU A 169 8.38 -5.61 -0.99
N LEU A 170 8.18 -4.40 -0.44
CA LEU A 170 8.28 -3.16 -1.22
C LEU A 170 9.67 -3.05 -1.86
N ARG A 171 10.73 -3.34 -1.09
CA ARG A 171 12.10 -3.29 -1.60
C ARG A 171 12.36 -4.32 -2.71
N GLU A 172 11.84 -5.53 -2.60
CA GLU A 172 11.92 -6.58 -3.63
C GLU A 172 11.29 -6.15 -4.96
N TYR A 173 10.22 -5.34 -4.90
CA TYR A 173 9.58 -4.73 -6.07
C TYR A 173 10.27 -3.44 -6.55
N GLY A 174 11.45 -3.14 -6.03
CA GLY A 174 12.25 -1.99 -6.47
C GLY A 174 11.84 -0.66 -5.85
N ALA A 175 11.13 -0.68 -4.71
CA ALA A 175 10.86 0.52 -3.95
C ALA A 175 12.18 1.14 -3.44
N LYS A 176 12.22 2.47 -3.48
CA LYS A 176 13.34 3.30 -3.09
C LYS A 176 12.87 4.32 -2.08
N THR A 177 13.76 4.68 -1.16
CA THR A 177 13.56 5.85 -0.32
C THR A 177 13.77 7.13 -1.14
N LEU A 178 13.30 8.27 -0.64
CA LEU A 178 13.57 9.56 -1.28
C LEU A 178 15.08 9.83 -1.43
N LYS A 179 15.89 9.41 -0.45
CA LYS A 179 17.35 9.46 -0.50
C LYS A 179 17.95 8.63 -1.64
N ASP A 180 17.42 7.43 -1.88
CA ASP A 180 17.85 6.57 -2.97
C ASP A 180 17.52 7.19 -4.33
N LEU A 181 16.32 7.79 -4.47
CA LEU A 181 15.89 8.45 -5.71
C LEU A 181 16.77 9.67 -6.03
N ASN A 182 17.08 10.50 -5.02
CA ASN A 182 17.89 11.70 -5.20
C ASN A 182 19.35 11.40 -5.59
N LYS A 183 19.91 10.27 -5.16
CA LYS A 183 21.27 9.84 -5.55
C LYS A 183 21.36 9.34 -6.99
N THR A 184 20.26 8.90 -7.59
CA THR A 184 20.25 8.42 -8.98
C THR A 184 20.10 9.54 -10.02
N SER A 185 19.86 10.78 -9.57
CA SER A 185 19.65 11.96 -10.42
C SER A 185 20.92 12.82 -10.61
N SER A 186 22.09 12.36 -10.15
CA SER A 186 23.38 13.04 -10.21
C SER A 186 24.40 12.34 -11.10
#